data_AF-A0A3M7P6T5-F1
#
_entry.id   AF-A0A3M7P6T5-F1
#
_cell.length_a   1.000
_cell.length_b   1.000
_cell.length_c   1.000
_cell.angle_alpha   90.00
_cell.angle_beta   90.00
_cell.angle_gamma   90.00
#
_symmetry.space_group_name_H-M   'P 1'
#
loop_
_entity.id
_entity.type
_entity.pdbx_description
1 polymer ?
#
loop_
_entity_poly.entity_id
_entity_poly.type
_entity_poly.pdbx_seq_one_letter_code
_entity_poly.pdbx_strand_id
1 'polypeptide(L)'
;MLPILLFSLSNSVDMEEKLCLSSLKSFEMLLNDCAKNDDSSFIPYLQDILEKLIRMTKVQKSLEIRLLALNCLNIVALKLPPNQIIKYQKFVCKELEKCLTDKKRLCRQLAVEARNRWFLLTTKNS
;
A
#
# COMPACT_ATOMS: atom_id res chain seq x y z
N MET A 1 9.07 1.46 16.32
CA MET A 1 8.36 2.59 15.65
C MET A 1 7.18 2.11 14.81
N LEU A 2 7.29 0.99 14.09
CA LEU A 2 6.25 0.46 13.21
C LEU A 2 4.86 0.22 13.83
N PRO A 3 4.74 -0.32 15.05
CA PRO A 3 3.42 -0.57 15.66
C PRO A 3 2.59 0.70 15.88
N ILE A 4 3.25 1.82 16.20
CA ILE A 4 2.58 3.12 16.43
C ILE A 4 2.04 3.69 15.13
N LEU A 5 2.80 3.58 14.04
CA LEU A 5 2.35 4.03 12.72
C LEU A 5 1.19 3.17 12.22
N LEU A 6 1.27 1.87 12.44
CA LEU A 6 0.17 0.95 12.16
C LEU A 6 -1.09 1.30 12.96
N PHE A 7 -0.95 1.66 14.23
CA PHE A 7 -2.06 2.12 15.06
C PHE A 7 -2.66 3.43 14.53
N SER A 8 -1.82 4.40 14.14
CA SER A 8 -2.26 5.67 13.55
C SER A 8 -3.11 5.43 12.28
N LEU A 9 -2.69 4.50 11.42
CA LEU A 9 -3.42 4.17 10.19
C LEU A 9 -4.72 3.35 10.43
N SER A 10 -4.87 2.69 11.59
CA SER A 10 -6.05 1.87 11.92
C SER A 10 -7.36 2.69 11.98
N ASN A 11 -7.28 3.95 12.43
CA ASN A 11 -8.43 4.85 12.56
C ASN A 11 -8.53 5.84 11.39
N SER A 12 -7.93 5.50 10.24
CA SER A 12 -7.82 6.39 9.08
C SER A 12 -9.13 6.94 8.52
N VAL A 13 -10.28 6.33 8.81
CA VAL A 13 -11.60 6.78 8.34
C VAL A 13 -12.13 7.95 9.19
N ASP A 14 -11.89 7.92 10.50
CA ASP A 14 -12.37 8.92 11.46
C ASP A 14 -11.28 9.93 11.85
N MET A 15 -10.04 9.69 11.40
CA MET A 15 -8.90 10.58 11.59
C MET A 15 -9.04 11.86 10.75
N GLU A 16 -8.63 12.99 11.33
CA GLU A 16 -8.51 14.25 10.60
C GLU A 16 -7.62 14.06 9.36
N GLU A 17 -8.09 14.53 8.20
CA GLU A 17 -7.44 14.31 6.90
C GLU A 17 -5.95 14.68 6.92
N LYS A 18 -5.59 15.82 7.53
CA LYS A 18 -4.19 16.28 7.63
C LYS A 18 -3.30 15.34 8.43
N LEU A 19 -3.81 14.79 9.53
CA LEU A 19 -3.09 13.84 10.37
C LEU A 19 -2.91 12.51 9.64
N CYS A 20 -3.95 12.06 8.93
CA CYS A 20 -3.90 10.86 8.11
C CYS A 20 -2.88 10.98 6.99
N LEU A 21 -2.89 12.11 6.26
CA LEU A 21 -1.91 12.40 5.22
C LEU A 21 -0.49 12.42 5.76
N SER A 22 -0.25 13.12 6.87
CA SER A 22 1.07 13.20 7.48
C SER A 22 1.56 11.81 7.92
N SER A 23 0.69 11.01 8.54
CA SER A 23 1.03 9.65 8.95
C SER A 23 1.36 8.75 7.77
N LEU A 24 0.59 8.84 6.68
CA LEU A 24 0.81 8.03 5.49
C LEU A 24 2.06 8.45 4.71
N LYS A 25 2.38 9.76 4.66
CA LYS A 25 3.63 10.27 4.09
C LYS A 25 4.85 9.79 4.87
N SER A 26 4.82 9.85 6.20
CA SER A 26 5.88 9.30 7.04
C SER A 26 6.04 7.79 6.83
N PHE A 27 4.93 7.07 6.67
CA PHE A 27 4.96 5.64 6.37
C PHE A 27 5.56 5.34 5.00
N GLU A 28 5.22 6.12 3.97
CA GLU A 28 5.83 6.01 2.64
C GLU A 28 7.35 6.23 2.67
N MET A 29 7.83 7.22 3.43
CA MET A 29 9.26 7.46 3.61
C MET A 29 9.94 6.25 4.26
N LEU A 30 9.34 5.69 5.31
CA LEU A 30 9.87 4.50 5.99
C LEU A 30 9.90 3.27 5.07
N LEU A 31 8.88 3.05 4.25
CA LEU A 31 8.91 1.97 3.25
C LEU A 31 10.08 2.13 2.28
N ASN A 32 10.35 3.36 1.83
CA ASN A 32 11.48 3.63 0.95
C ASN A 32 12.83 3.44 1.64
N ASP A 33 12.95 3.81 2.91
CA ASP A 33 14.21 3.66 3.64
C ASP A 33 14.48 2.19 3.97
N CYS A 34 13.47 1.42 4.35
CA CYS A 34 13.64 0.00 4.62
C CYS A 34 13.92 -0.80 3.36
N ALA A 35 13.29 -0.42 2.25
CA ALA A 35 13.66 -0.93 0.93
C ALA A 35 15.13 -0.66 0.54
N LYS A 36 15.66 0.53 0.85
CA LYS A 36 17.06 0.87 0.53
C LYS A 36 18.06 0.10 1.39
N ASN A 37 17.69 -0.21 2.63
CA ASN A 37 18.56 -0.83 3.63
C ASN A 37 18.39 -2.36 3.74
N ASP A 38 17.61 -2.98 2.84
CA ASP A 38 17.23 -4.41 2.89
C ASP A 38 16.65 -4.84 4.26
N ASP A 39 15.90 -3.92 4.90
CA ASP A 39 15.34 -4.13 6.22
C ASP A 39 14.04 -4.92 6.14
N SER A 40 14.11 -6.18 6.62
CA SER A 40 12.98 -7.11 6.66
C SER A 40 12.09 -6.95 7.91
N SER A 41 12.29 -5.94 8.74
CA SER A 41 11.53 -5.71 9.99
C SER A 41 10.02 -5.49 9.79
N PHE A 42 9.59 -5.19 8.55
CA PHE A 42 8.19 -4.93 8.17
C PHE A 42 7.43 -6.21 7.85
N ILE A 43 8.13 -7.29 7.52
CA ILE A 43 7.52 -8.54 7.05
C ILE A 43 6.52 -9.16 8.04
N PRO A 44 6.78 -9.17 9.37
CA PRO A 44 5.81 -9.69 10.34
C PRO A 44 4.48 -8.91 10.33
N TYR A 45 4.51 -7.64 9.95
CA TYR A 45 3.36 -6.74 9.98
C TYR A 45 2.75 -6.50 8.59
N LEU A 46 3.29 -7.14 7.55
CA LEU A 46 2.96 -6.79 6.18
C LEU A 46 1.49 -7.09 5.83
N GLN A 47 0.90 -8.14 6.40
CA GLN A 47 -0.53 -8.42 6.23
C GLN A 47 -1.38 -7.23 6.70
N ASP A 48 -1.18 -6.78 7.94
CA ASP A 48 -1.93 -5.67 8.53
C ASP A 48 -1.70 -4.36 7.77
N ILE A 49 -0.46 -4.12 7.33
CA ILE A 49 -0.10 -2.98 6.48
C ILE A 49 -0.92 -3.01 5.19
N LEU A 50 -0.91 -4.14 4.47
CA LEU A 50 -1.58 -4.27 3.18
C LEU A 50 -3.10 -4.09 3.32
N GLU A 51 -3.71 -4.70 4.33
CA GLU A 51 -5.14 -4.55 4.61
C GLU A 51 -5.51 -3.08 4.86
N LYS A 52 -4.70 -2.36 5.65
CA LYS A 52 -4.94 -0.94 5.94
C LYS A 52 -4.77 -0.07 4.71
N LEU A 53 -3.69 -0.25 3.95
CA LEU A 53 -3.47 0.50 2.70
C LEU A 53 -4.64 0.26 1.73
N ILE A 54 -5.04 -0.99 1.52
CA ILE A 54 -6.18 -1.35 0.67
C ILE A 54 -7.47 -0.68 1.16
N ARG A 55 -7.76 -0.71 2.47
CA ARG A 55 -8.93 -0.02 3.03
C ARG A 55 -8.89 1.47 2.72
N MET A 56 -7.74 2.12 2.89
CA MET A 56 -7.55 3.55 2.60
C MET A 56 -7.77 3.87 1.12
N THR A 57 -7.40 2.98 0.20
CA THR A 57 -7.67 3.16 -1.25
C THR A 57 -9.16 3.15 -1.61
N LYS A 58 -10.04 2.66 -0.73
CA LYS A 58 -11.47 2.47 -1.03
C LYS A 58 -12.37 3.39 -0.25
N VAL A 59 -12.13 3.50 1.06
CA VAL A 59 -13.07 4.12 1.99
C VAL A 59 -12.80 5.62 2.16
N GLN A 60 -11.58 6.07 1.87
CA GLN A 60 -11.21 7.46 2.17
C GLN A 60 -11.77 8.44 1.12
N LYS A 61 -12.41 9.52 1.59
CA LYS A 61 -13.01 10.59 0.78
C LYS A 61 -11.94 11.41 0.06
N SER A 62 -10.81 11.67 0.74
CA SER A 62 -9.67 12.42 0.17
C SER A 62 -9.05 11.66 -1.01
N LEU A 63 -8.96 12.33 -2.16
CA LEU A 63 -8.27 11.80 -3.32
C LEU A 63 -6.78 11.59 -3.03
N GLU A 64 -6.15 12.53 -2.32
CA GLU A 64 -4.72 12.48 -2.02
C GLU A 64 -4.38 11.26 -1.18
N ILE A 65 -5.19 10.94 -0.16
CA ILE A 65 -4.98 9.73 0.66
C ILE A 65 -5.13 8.45 -0.19
N ARG A 66 -6.14 8.37 -1.06
CA ARG A 66 -6.33 7.19 -1.93
C ARG A 66 -5.14 6.98 -2.86
N LEU A 67 -4.62 8.06 -3.45
CA LEU A 67 -3.45 8.02 -4.33
C LEU A 67 -2.19 7.62 -3.57
N LEU A 68 -1.95 8.21 -2.41
CA LEU A 68 -0.78 7.91 -1.60
C LEU A 68 -0.79 6.46 -1.10
N ALA A 69 -1.96 5.94 -0.72
CA ALA A 69 -2.11 4.54 -0.32
C ALA A 69 -1.83 3.57 -1.49
N LEU A 70 -2.31 3.89 -2.70
CA LEU A 70 -1.95 3.15 -3.92
C LEU A 70 -0.44 3.24 -4.21
N ASN A 71 0.19 4.39 -3.96
CA ASN A 71 1.64 4.53 -4.13
C ASN A 71 2.44 3.67 -3.14
N CYS A 72 2.01 3.59 -1.88
CA CYS A 72 2.60 2.68 -0.90
C CYS A 72 2.50 1.22 -1.35
N LEU A 73 1.34 0.78 -1.88
CA LEU A 73 1.19 -0.57 -2.44
C LEU A 73 2.12 -0.81 -3.64
N ASN A 74 2.34 0.21 -4.46
CA ASN A 74 3.30 0.20 -5.57
C ASN A 74 4.75 0.04 -5.08
N ILE A 75 5.16 0.81 -4.08
CA ILE A 75 6.48 0.76 -3.47
C ILE A 75 6.74 -0.63 -2.90
N VAL A 76 5.78 -1.21 -2.18
CA VAL A 76 5.90 -2.58 -1.64
C VAL A 76 6.20 -3.58 -2.75
N ALA A 77 5.44 -3.58 -3.84
CA ALA A 77 5.65 -4.51 -4.95
C ALA A 77 6.95 -4.28 -5.72
N LEU A 78 7.41 -3.02 -5.80
CA LEU A 78 8.62 -2.67 -6.56
C LEU A 78 9.91 -2.92 -5.78
N LYS A 79 9.86 -2.73 -4.46
CA LYS A 79 11.06 -2.58 -3.64
C LYS A 79 11.31 -3.73 -2.68
N LEU A 80 10.28 -4.45 -2.23
CA LEU A 80 10.49 -5.58 -1.32
C LEU A 80 10.85 -6.85 -2.10
N PRO A 81 11.67 -7.75 -1.51
CA PRO A 81 12.03 -9.01 -2.13
C PRO A 81 10.80 -9.84 -2.53
N PRO A 82 10.66 -10.28 -3.81
CA PRO A 82 9.46 -10.98 -4.29
C PRO A 82 9.11 -12.22 -3.47
N ASN A 83 10.11 -12.99 -3.05
CA ASN A 83 9.95 -14.18 -2.20
C ASN A 83 9.25 -13.87 -0.86
N GLN A 84 9.41 -12.66 -0.31
CA GLN A 84 8.79 -12.27 0.96
C GLN A 84 7.33 -11.82 0.80
N ILE A 85 6.97 -11.29 -0.38
CA ILE A 85 5.66 -10.64 -0.62
C ILE A 85 4.71 -11.44 -1.53
N ILE A 86 5.20 -12.44 -2.27
CA ILE A 86 4.41 -13.21 -3.23
C ILE A 86 3.18 -13.90 -2.62
N LYS A 87 3.25 -14.29 -1.34
CA LYS A 87 2.11 -14.88 -0.61
C LYS A 87 0.89 -13.95 -0.54
N TYR A 88 1.09 -12.64 -0.61
CA TYR A 88 0.01 -11.63 -0.56
C TYR A 88 -0.55 -11.28 -1.95
N GLN A 89 0.07 -11.76 -3.02
CA GLN A 89 -0.23 -11.36 -4.39
C GLN A 89 -1.71 -11.55 -4.77
N LYS A 90 -2.27 -12.74 -4.52
CA LYS A 90 -3.67 -13.04 -4.84
C LYS A 90 -4.63 -12.11 -4.08
N PHE A 91 -4.33 -11.85 -2.81
CA PHE A 91 -5.13 -10.95 -1.97
C PHE A 91 -5.09 -9.52 -2.51
N VAL A 92 -3.91 -8.96 -2.74
CA VAL A 92 -3.76 -7.58 -3.20
C VAL A 92 -4.37 -7.38 -4.59
N CYS A 93 -4.11 -8.29 -5.54
CA CYS A 93 -4.65 -8.20 -6.90
C CYS A 93 -6.18 -8.25 -6.92
N LYS A 94 -6.80 -9.10 -6.10
CA LYS A 94 -8.27 -9.19 -5.95
C LYS A 94 -8.82 -7.90 -5.35
N GLU A 95 -8.17 -7.38 -4.32
CA GLU A 95 -8.67 -6.19 -3.64
C GLU A 95 -8.48 -4.92 -4.48
N LEU A 96 -7.43 -4.82 -5.30
CA LEU A 96 -7.21 -3.70 -6.22
C LEU A 96 -8.21 -3.64 -7.38
N GLU A 97 -8.89 -4.74 -7.71
CA GLU A 97 -9.93 -4.77 -8.75
C GLU A 97 -11.05 -3.74 -8.46
N LYS A 98 -11.42 -3.59 -7.18
CA LYS A 98 -12.42 -2.61 -6.74
C LYS A 98 -11.96 -1.16 -6.94
N CYS A 99 -10.65 -0.92 -7.00
CA CYS A 99 -10.08 0.41 -7.22
C CYS A 99 -10.07 0.81 -8.71
N LEU A 100 -10.28 -0.15 -9.62
CA LEU A 100 -10.38 0.10 -11.07
C LEU A 100 -11.64 0.86 -11.45
N THR A 101 -12.66 0.86 -10.59
CA THR A 101 -13.91 1.62 -10.75
C THR A 101 -13.93 2.90 -9.91
N ASP A 102 -12.78 3.39 -9.42
CA ASP A 102 -12.73 4.67 -8.68
C ASP A 102 -13.26 5.82 -9.55
N LYS A 103 -14.02 6.72 -8.93
CA LYS A 103 -14.63 7.89 -9.59
C LYS A 103 -13.61 8.82 -10.25
N LYS A 104 -12.35 8.84 -9.81
CA LYS A 104 -11.28 9.69 -10.35
C LYS A 104 -10.36 8.89 -11.27
N ARG A 105 -10.13 9.42 -12.49
CA ARG A 105 -9.24 8.82 -13.50
C ARG A 105 -7.84 8.53 -12.95
N LEU A 106 -7.28 9.46 -12.19
CA LEU A 106 -5.94 9.34 -11.64
C LEU A 106 -5.81 8.14 -10.67
N CYS A 107 -6.82 7.90 -9.82
CA CYS A 107 -6.87 6.71 -8.97
C CYS A 107 -6.93 5.43 -9.81
N ARG A 108 -7.77 5.39 -10.85
CA ARG A 108 -7.87 4.22 -11.73
C ARG A 108 -6.53 3.89 -12.41
N GLN A 109 -5.84 4.90 -12.93
CA GLN A 109 -4.52 4.73 -13.56
C GLN A 109 -3.51 4.14 -12.58
N LEU A 110 -3.40 4.71 -11.38
CA LEU A 110 -2.47 4.24 -10.37
C LEU A 110 -2.84 2.85 -9.82
N ALA A 111 -4.13 2.53 -9.76
CA ALA A 111 -4.62 1.20 -9.38
C ALA A 111 -4.28 0.13 -10.43
N VAL A 112 -4.40 0.46 -11.73
CA VAL A 112 -3.95 -0.43 -12.81
C VAL A 112 -2.45 -0.69 -12.69
N GLU A 113 -1.65 0.36 -12.50
CA GLU A 113 -0.21 0.25 -12.33
C GLU A 113 0.16 -0.65 -11.14
N ALA A 114 -0.45 -0.39 -9.97
CA ALA A 114 -0.24 -1.21 -8.77
C ALA A 114 -0.62 -2.67 -9.02
N ARG A 115 -1.80 -2.92 -9.59
CA ARG A 115 -2.27 -4.28 -9.84
C ARG A 115 -1.34 -5.02 -10.80
N ASN A 116 -0.86 -4.37 -11.85
CA ASN A 116 0.08 -4.97 -12.80
C ASN A 116 1.41 -5.32 -12.13
N ARG A 117 1.97 -4.45 -11.30
CA ARG A 117 3.21 -4.74 -10.55
C ARG A 117 3.05 -5.93 -9.63
N TRP A 118 1.97 -5.97 -8.87
CA TRP A 118 1.66 -7.12 -8.01
C TRP A 118 1.47 -8.40 -8.83
N PHE A 119 0.82 -8.33 -9.99
CA PHE A 119 0.65 -9.48 -10.87
C PHE A 119 2.00 -10.05 -11.36
N LEU A 120 2.92 -9.17 -11.76
CA LEU A 120 4.26 -9.53 -12.28
C LEU A 120 5.24 -10.08 -11.22
N LEU A 121 4.89 -10.10 -9.94
CA LEU A 121 5.72 -10.75 -8.92
C LEU A 121 5.95 -12.24 -9.20
N THR A 122 5.01 -12.90 -9.89
CA THR A 122 5.10 -14.32 -10.24
C THR A 122 5.89 -14.59 -11.51
N THR A 123 5.96 -13.64 -12.45
CA THR A 123 6.65 -13.81 -13.73
C THR A 123 8.16 -13.62 -13.63
N LYS A 124 8.66 -13.10 -12.51
CA LYS A 124 10.10 -12.89 -12.26
C LYS A 124 10.83 -14.13 -11.70
N ASN A 125 10.11 -15.21 -11.41
CA ASN A 125 10.64 -16.44 -10.82
C ASN A 125 10.63 -17.63 -11.81
N SER A 126 10.69 -17.36 -13.12
CA SER A 126 10.78 -18.36 -14.19
C SER A 126 12.19 -18.36 -14.78
#